data_AF-A0A7S1S407-F1
#
_entry.id   AF-A0A7S1S407-F1
#
_cell.length_a   1.000
_cell.length_b   1.000
_cell.length_c   1.000
_cell.angle_alpha   90.00
_cell.angle_beta   90.00
_cell.angle_gamma   90.00
#
_symmetry.space_group_name_H-M   'P 1'
#
loop_
_entity.id
_entity.type
_entity.pdbx_description
1 polymer ?
#
loop_
_entity_poly.entity_id
_entity_poly.type
_entity_poly.pdbx_seq_one_letter_code
_entity_poly.pdbx_strand_id
1 'polypeptide(L)'
;PALQDQMEIWVDLQKVYLARDVEIWFGFRPQRVALWISTDGATEVEKLLTSTDVYGLLHCQDAGFAFPIRYLRVWIRKGFVDEERVWGTTIRDIAVLLFRNLARNRTATTDSIWAYAPTWAVDGDTGTQWVSRFGQRQARLTIDLGAP
;
A
#
# COMPACT_ATOMS: atom_id res chain seq x y z
N PRO A 1 -36.22 -10.20 12.33
CA PRO A 1 -35.50 -9.25 11.46
C PRO A 1 -34.19 -9.88 10.99
N ALA A 2 -34.05 -10.13 9.69
CA ALA A 2 -32.82 -10.70 9.15
C ALA A 2 -31.67 -9.75 9.52
N LEU A 3 -30.81 -10.23 10.41
CA LEU A 3 -29.62 -9.53 10.88
C LEU A 3 -28.86 -9.06 9.64
N GLN A 4 -28.48 -7.79 9.59
CA GLN A 4 -27.78 -7.19 8.46
C GLN A 4 -26.37 -7.83 8.36
N ASP A 5 -26.30 -9.01 7.75
CA ASP A 5 -25.12 -9.88 7.64
C ASP A 5 -24.16 -9.36 6.57
N GLN A 6 -24.65 -8.56 5.63
CA GLN A 6 -23.90 -8.16 4.44
C GLN A 6 -23.95 -6.65 4.25
N MET A 7 -22.76 -6.06 4.20
CA MET A 7 -22.57 -4.63 3.97
C MET A 7 -21.54 -4.44 2.87
N GLU A 8 -21.81 -3.47 2.01
CA GLU A 8 -20.93 -3.09 0.91
C GLU A 8 -20.63 -1.61 0.98
N ILE A 9 -19.37 -1.29 0.76
CA ILE A 9 -18.90 0.09 0.70
C ILE A 9 -18.12 0.25 -0.58
N TRP A 10 -18.57 1.20 -1.39
CA TRP A 10 -18.01 1.49 -2.70
C TRP A 10 -17.30 2.83 -2.66
N VAL A 11 -16.09 2.89 -3.24
CA VAL A 11 -15.34 4.13 -3.44
C VAL A 11 -14.96 4.24 -4.91
N ASP A 12 -15.23 5.40 -5.53
CA ASP A 12 -14.74 5.77 -6.86
C ASP A 12 -13.71 6.89 -6.73
N LEU A 13 -12.46 6.57 -7.08
CA LEU A 13 -11.32 7.49 -7.04
C LEU A 13 -11.33 8.50 -8.21
N GLN A 14 -12.35 8.47 -9.08
CA GLN A 14 -12.57 9.33 -10.25
C GLN A 14 -11.59 9.13 -11.42
N LYS A 15 -10.44 8.49 -11.18
CA LYS A 15 -9.47 8.09 -12.20
C LYS A 15 -8.67 6.89 -11.73
N VAL A 16 -7.92 6.28 -12.66
CA VAL A 16 -7.03 5.16 -12.34
C VAL A 16 -5.76 5.69 -11.67
N TYR A 17 -5.43 5.12 -10.53
CA TYR A 17 -4.21 5.32 -9.76
C TYR A 17 -3.37 4.04 -9.77
N LEU A 18 -2.06 4.20 -9.68
CA LEU A 18 -1.13 3.09 -9.48
C LEU A 18 -0.83 2.94 -7.98
N ALA A 19 -1.79 2.39 -7.25
CA ALA A 19 -1.69 2.19 -5.81
C ALA A 19 -0.67 1.09 -5.48
N ARG A 20 -0.18 1.09 -4.24
CA ARG A 20 0.72 0.08 -3.68
C ARG A 20 0.18 -0.55 -2.40
N ASP A 21 -0.80 0.07 -1.78
CA ASP A 21 -1.53 -0.51 -0.67
C ASP A 21 -2.95 0.08 -0.61
N VAL A 22 -3.84 -0.64 0.06
CA VAL A 22 -5.14 -0.16 0.51
C VAL A 22 -5.24 -0.55 1.98
N GLU A 23 -5.35 0.45 2.86
CA GLU A 23 -5.55 0.25 4.29
C GLU A 23 -7.00 0.49 4.64
N ILE A 24 -7.58 -0.41 5.43
CA ILE A 24 -8.95 -0.30 5.94
C ILE A 24 -8.88 -0.39 7.46
N TRP A 25 -9.30 0.69 8.11
CA TRP A 25 -9.30 0.76 9.56
C TRP A 25 -10.72 0.64 10.10
N PHE A 26 -10.99 -0.45 10.80
CA PHE A 26 -12.24 -0.70 11.49
C PHE A 26 -12.20 -0.20 12.93
N GLY A 27 -13.33 0.35 13.41
CA GLY A 27 -13.49 0.64 14.84
C GLY A 27 -13.68 -0.63 15.66
N PHE A 28 -14.46 -1.56 15.10
CA PHE A 28 -14.66 -2.91 15.58
C PHE A 28 -14.35 -3.87 14.44
N ARG A 29 -13.37 -4.76 14.65
CA ARG A 29 -12.89 -5.64 13.57
C ARG A 29 -14.03 -6.58 13.13
N PRO A 30 -14.40 -6.59 11.83
CA PRO A 30 -15.38 -7.54 11.32
C PRO A 30 -14.82 -8.96 11.37
N GLN A 31 -15.70 -9.96 11.47
CA GLN A 31 -15.28 -11.37 11.46
C GLN A 31 -14.82 -11.80 10.07
N ARG A 32 -15.38 -11.20 9.02
CA ARG A 32 -15.12 -11.57 7.63
C ARG A 32 -15.31 -10.36 6.73
N VAL A 33 -14.26 -10.07 5.96
CA VAL A 33 -14.18 -8.95 5.03
C VAL A 33 -13.37 -9.36 3.81
N ALA A 34 -13.76 -8.85 2.65
CA ALA A 34 -13.00 -8.95 1.41
C ALA A 34 -12.87 -7.56 0.77
N LEU A 35 -11.78 -7.35 0.06
CA LEU A 35 -11.54 -6.15 -0.74
C LEU A 35 -11.53 -6.53 -2.21
N TRP A 36 -12.37 -5.86 -3.00
CA TRP A 36 -12.40 -5.96 -4.44
C TRP A 36 -11.94 -4.64 -5.04
N ILE A 37 -11.18 -4.70 -6.13
CA ILE A 37 -10.72 -3.52 -6.86
C ILE A 37 -11.08 -3.64 -8.33
N SER A 38 -11.23 -2.50 -9.00
CA SER A 38 -11.49 -2.44 -10.43
C SER A 38 -10.91 -1.16 -11.05
N THR A 39 -10.59 -1.21 -12.33
CA THR A 39 -10.18 -0.02 -13.12
C THR A 39 -11.32 0.52 -14.00
N ASP A 40 -12.28 -0.33 -14.36
CA ASP A 40 -13.37 -0.05 -15.30
C ASP A 40 -14.75 -0.03 -14.62
N GLY A 41 -14.86 -0.53 -13.39
CA GLY A 41 -16.11 -0.65 -12.63
C GLY A 41 -16.97 -1.84 -13.04
N ALA A 42 -16.52 -2.65 -14.00
CA ALA A 42 -17.24 -3.82 -14.51
C ALA A 42 -16.52 -5.12 -14.14
N THR A 43 -15.18 -5.12 -14.18
CA THR A 43 -14.34 -6.27 -13.88
C THR A 43 -13.66 -6.05 -12.54
N GLU A 44 -13.99 -6.89 -11.56
CA GLU A 44 -13.39 -6.83 -10.22
C GLU A 44 -12.34 -7.92 -10.02
N VAL A 45 -11.29 -7.57 -9.28
CA VAL A 45 -10.25 -8.49 -8.81
C VAL A 45 -10.17 -8.41 -7.29
N GLU A 46 -10.12 -9.56 -6.62
CA GLU A 46 -9.94 -9.61 -5.18
C GLU A 46 -8.51 -9.24 -4.79
N LYS A 47 -8.37 -8.39 -3.78
CA LYS A 47 -7.11 -8.12 -3.08
C LYS A 47 -7.17 -8.78 -1.71
N LEU A 48 -6.29 -9.75 -1.48
CA LEU A 48 -6.20 -10.41 -0.18
C LEU A 48 -5.75 -9.41 0.88
N LEU A 49 -6.51 -9.34 1.97
CA LEU A 49 -6.20 -8.52 3.12
C LEU A 49 -5.46 -9.34 4.18
N THR A 50 -4.48 -8.73 4.81
CA THR A 50 -3.83 -9.24 6.03
C THR A 50 -3.99 -8.24 7.16
N SER A 51 -3.77 -8.67 8.41
CA SER A 51 -3.75 -7.76 9.56
C SER A 51 -2.34 -7.36 9.94
N THR A 52 -2.25 -6.16 10.50
CA THR A 52 -1.07 -5.70 11.23
C THR A 52 -1.17 -6.09 12.71
N ASP A 53 -0.16 -5.71 13.51
CA ASP A 53 -0.23 -5.78 14.98
C ASP A 53 -1.19 -4.72 15.58
N VAL A 54 -1.79 -3.86 14.74
CA VAL A 54 -2.74 -2.84 15.16
C VAL A 54 -4.17 -3.36 15.04
N TYR A 55 -4.89 -3.37 16.17
CA TYR A 55 -6.27 -3.83 16.21
C TYR A 55 -7.16 -3.04 15.24
N GLY A 56 -7.91 -3.77 14.41
CA GLY A 56 -8.87 -3.21 13.45
C GLY A 56 -8.25 -2.72 12.15
N LEU A 57 -6.93 -2.67 12.01
CA LEU A 57 -6.25 -2.28 10.77
C LEU A 57 -5.98 -3.51 9.89
N LEU A 58 -6.53 -3.49 8.69
CA LEU A 58 -6.24 -4.44 7.62
C LEU A 58 -5.60 -3.71 6.44
N HIS A 59 -4.74 -4.40 5.70
CA HIS A 59 -4.11 -3.86 4.50
C HIS A 59 -3.83 -4.96 3.47
N CYS A 60 -3.39 -4.61 2.25
CA CYS A 60 -3.12 -5.60 1.21
C CYS A 60 -1.96 -6.53 1.64
N GLN A 61 -2.11 -7.84 1.44
CA GLN A 61 -1.05 -8.81 1.72
C GLN A 61 0.22 -8.58 0.88
N ASP A 62 0.06 -8.07 -0.34
CA ASP A 62 1.12 -7.72 -1.28
C ASP A 62 1.43 -6.21 -1.27
N ALA A 63 1.31 -5.56 -0.10
CA ALA A 63 1.68 -4.18 0.09
C ALA A 63 3.09 -3.86 -0.45
N GLY A 64 3.20 -2.75 -1.18
CA GLY A 64 4.44 -2.31 -1.83
C GLY A 64 4.55 -2.70 -3.31
N PHE A 65 3.81 -3.72 -3.76
CA PHE A 65 3.65 -4.02 -5.19
C PHE A 65 2.59 -3.11 -5.82
N ALA A 66 2.94 -2.51 -6.96
CA ALA A 66 2.05 -1.56 -7.62
C ALA A 66 0.91 -2.26 -8.37
N PHE A 67 -0.32 -1.78 -8.22
CA PHE A 67 -1.50 -2.26 -8.96
C PHE A 67 -2.41 -1.11 -9.38
N PRO A 68 -3.04 -1.18 -10.57
CA PRO A 68 -3.96 -0.15 -11.04
C PRO A 68 -5.30 -0.26 -10.32
N ILE A 69 -5.86 0.86 -9.89
CA ILE A 69 -7.16 0.92 -9.19
C ILE A 69 -7.89 2.23 -9.49
N ARG A 70 -9.21 2.15 -9.69
CA ARG A 70 -10.13 3.29 -9.69
C ARG A 70 -11.28 3.09 -8.72
N TYR A 71 -11.88 1.91 -8.76
CA TYR A 71 -12.97 1.53 -7.88
C TYR A 71 -12.48 0.55 -6.84
N LEU A 72 -12.99 0.67 -5.62
CA LEU A 72 -12.83 -0.34 -4.60
C LEU A 72 -14.17 -0.65 -3.95
N ARG A 73 -14.34 -1.92 -3.57
CA ARG A 73 -15.48 -2.41 -2.83
C ARG A 73 -15.01 -3.19 -1.62
N VAL A 74 -15.37 -2.69 -0.44
CA VAL A 74 -15.21 -3.42 0.82
C VAL A 74 -16.49 -4.19 1.06
N TRP A 75 -16.39 -5.52 1.03
CA TRP A 75 -17.50 -6.42 1.31
C TRP A 75 -17.32 -7.03 2.69
N ILE A 76 -18.27 -6.77 3.59
CA ILE A 76 -18.25 -7.27 4.96
C ILE A 76 -19.37 -8.31 5.08
N ARG A 77 -18.99 -9.55 5.40
CA ARG A 77 -19.93 -10.68 5.57
C ARG A 77 -19.79 -11.19 6.99
N LYS A 78 -20.64 -10.73 7.91
CA LYS A 78 -20.47 -10.79 9.38
C LYS A 78 -19.59 -9.68 9.92
N GLY A 79 -20.25 -8.64 10.43
CA GLY A 79 -19.63 -7.56 11.19
C GLY A 79 -19.08 -8.02 12.55
N PHE A 80 -18.89 -7.06 13.44
CA PHE A 80 -18.64 -7.31 14.86
C PHE A 80 -19.95 -7.71 15.55
N VAL A 81 -19.86 -8.55 16.59
CA VAL A 81 -20.99 -8.93 17.45
C VAL A 81 -20.72 -8.37 18.83
N ASP A 82 -21.63 -7.56 19.35
CA ASP A 82 -21.55 -7.05 20.72
C ASP A 82 -22.06 -8.06 21.77
N GLU A 83 -22.02 -7.67 23.03
CA GLU A 83 -22.47 -8.50 24.16
C GLU A 83 -23.97 -8.86 24.08
N GLU A 84 -24.76 -8.01 23.42
CA GLU A 84 -26.20 -8.21 23.20
C GLU A 84 -26.50 -9.09 21.98
N ARG A 85 -25.45 -9.60 21.32
CA ARG A 85 -25.50 -10.45 20.11
C ARG A 85 -26.07 -9.72 18.89
N VAL A 86 -25.87 -8.41 18.82
CA VAL A 86 -26.26 -7.57 17.69
C VAL A 86 -25.07 -7.40 16.75
N TRP A 87 -25.32 -7.49 15.45
CA TRP A 87 -24.29 -7.26 14.44
C TRP A 87 -24.15 -5.77 14.15
N GLY A 88 -22.91 -5.30 14.11
CA GLY A 88 -22.56 -3.94 13.72
C GLY A 88 -21.24 -3.89 12.96
N THR A 89 -20.99 -2.80 12.26
CA THR A 89 -19.67 -2.51 11.69
C THR A 89 -19.35 -1.04 11.88
N THR A 90 -18.07 -0.72 11.90
CA THR A 90 -17.58 0.66 11.97
C THR A 90 -16.32 0.79 11.15
N ILE A 91 -16.20 1.87 10.40
CA ILE A 91 -14.99 2.24 9.68
C ILE A 91 -14.52 3.57 10.22
N ARG A 92 -13.26 3.58 10.63
CA ARG A 92 -12.52 4.78 11.02
C ARG A 92 -11.95 5.47 9.79
N ASP A 93 -11.35 4.69 8.89
CA ASP A 93 -10.69 5.23 7.70
C ASP A 93 -10.55 4.19 6.58
N ILE A 94 -10.42 4.68 5.34
CA ILE A 94 -10.03 3.90 4.16
C ILE A 94 -8.97 4.72 3.41
N ALA A 95 -7.74 4.21 3.35
CA ALA A 95 -6.64 4.87 2.66
C ALA A 95 -6.21 4.08 1.42
N VAL A 96 -6.06 4.77 0.28
CA VAL A 96 -5.45 4.22 -0.94
C VAL A 96 -4.08 4.85 -1.11
N LEU A 97 -3.02 4.05 -0.95
CA LEU A 97 -1.66 4.54 -0.80
C LEU A 97 -0.86 4.28 -2.08
N LEU A 98 -0.17 5.31 -2.57
CA LEU A 98 0.59 5.27 -3.84
C LEU A 98 2.10 4.94 -3.65
N PHE A 99 2.63 5.14 -2.44
CA PHE A 99 4.06 5.09 -2.06
C PHE A 99 5.07 5.03 -3.23
N ARG A 100 5.32 6.16 -3.88
CA ARG A 100 6.32 6.23 -4.96
C ARG A 100 7.71 6.46 -4.38
N ASN A 101 8.64 5.52 -4.56
CA ASN A 101 10.06 5.84 -4.41
C ASN A 101 10.46 6.79 -5.56
N LEU A 102 10.56 8.08 -5.25
CA LEU A 102 10.87 9.13 -6.23
C LEU A 102 12.29 9.02 -6.80
N ALA A 103 13.20 8.44 -6.02
CA ALA A 103 14.60 8.22 -6.38
C ALA A 103 14.81 6.99 -7.26
N ARG A 104 13.84 6.06 -7.33
CA ARG A 104 14.00 4.81 -8.09
C ARG A 104 14.25 5.08 -9.57
N ASN A 105 15.26 4.43 -10.12
CA ASN A 105 15.73 4.57 -11.50
C ASN A 105 16.05 6.01 -11.91
N ARG A 106 16.37 6.88 -10.95
CA ARG A 106 16.83 8.24 -11.21
C ARG A 106 18.33 8.27 -11.48
N THR A 107 18.78 9.37 -12.09
CA THR A 107 20.21 9.61 -12.27
C THR A 107 20.87 9.78 -10.91
N ALA A 108 21.86 8.93 -10.62
CA ALA A 108 22.67 9.00 -9.43
C ALA A 108 24.13 9.26 -9.81
N THR A 109 24.76 10.26 -9.20
CA THR A 109 26.16 10.62 -9.41
C THR A 109 26.90 10.70 -8.08
N THR A 110 28.21 10.49 -8.09
CA THR A 110 29.01 10.50 -6.87
C THR A 110 30.41 11.04 -7.11
N ASP A 111 31.01 11.64 -6.09
CA ASP A 111 32.42 12.03 -6.07
C ASP A 111 33.35 10.93 -5.51
N SER A 112 32.78 9.80 -5.05
CA SER A 112 33.49 8.70 -4.42
C SER A 112 32.89 7.37 -4.81
N ILE A 113 33.73 6.51 -5.40
CA ILE A 113 33.34 5.15 -5.76
C ILE A 113 34.47 4.18 -5.46
N TRP A 114 34.15 3.13 -4.70
CA TRP A 114 35.06 1.99 -4.55
C TRP A 114 34.99 1.07 -5.77
N ALA A 115 33.94 0.26 -5.85
CA ALA A 115 33.63 -0.61 -7.00
C ALA A 115 32.12 -0.67 -7.32
N TYR A 116 31.31 0.03 -6.54
CA TYR A 116 29.86 -0.12 -6.53
C TYR A 116 29.20 1.14 -7.09
N ALA A 117 28.53 1.01 -8.24
CA ALA A 117 28.02 2.15 -9.00
C ALA A 117 26.98 2.97 -8.21
N PRO A 118 26.92 4.30 -8.37
CA PRO A 118 25.90 5.12 -7.71
C PRO A 118 24.47 4.72 -8.12
N THR A 119 24.28 4.15 -9.31
CA THR A 119 23.00 3.62 -9.79
C THR A 119 22.46 2.48 -8.93
N TRP A 120 23.33 1.75 -8.22
CA TRP A 120 22.91 0.67 -7.32
C TRP A 120 22.25 1.17 -6.03
N ALA A 121 22.34 2.46 -5.72
CA ALA A 121 21.56 3.04 -4.62
C ALA A 121 20.08 3.27 -4.97
N VAL A 122 19.72 3.18 -6.26
CA VAL A 122 18.43 3.61 -6.78
C VAL A 122 17.77 2.60 -7.73
N ASP A 123 18.37 1.45 -7.95
CA ASP A 123 17.84 0.40 -8.85
C ASP A 123 16.65 -0.38 -8.24
N GLY A 124 16.51 -0.35 -6.92
CA GLY A 124 15.45 -1.04 -6.20
C GLY A 124 15.73 -2.52 -5.93
N ASP A 125 16.97 -2.97 -6.15
CA ASP A 125 17.45 -4.29 -5.76
C ASP A 125 18.07 -4.22 -4.36
N THR A 126 17.62 -5.06 -3.42
CA THR A 126 18.15 -5.10 -2.05
C THR A 126 19.48 -5.85 -1.94
N GLY A 127 19.90 -6.55 -3.00
CA GLY A 127 21.18 -7.24 -3.07
C GLY A 127 22.34 -6.38 -3.59
N THR A 128 22.04 -5.22 -4.17
CA THR A 128 23.03 -4.24 -4.65
C THR A 128 23.10 -3.03 -3.71
N GLN A 129 24.20 -2.29 -3.75
CA GLN A 129 24.41 -1.10 -2.92
C GLN A 129 25.47 -0.21 -3.54
N TRP A 130 25.41 1.11 -3.34
CA TRP A 130 26.56 2.00 -3.58
C TRP A 130 27.49 1.99 -2.36
N VAL A 131 28.80 2.10 -2.60
CA VAL A 131 29.81 2.16 -1.53
C VAL A 131 30.88 3.20 -1.89
N SER A 132 31.06 4.17 -1.00
CA SER A 132 32.17 5.14 -1.06
C SER A 132 33.52 4.45 -0.89
N ARG A 133 34.61 5.09 -1.32
CA ARG A 133 35.96 4.58 -1.03
C ARG A 133 36.25 4.52 0.46
N PHE A 134 36.75 3.38 0.93
CA PHE A 134 37.21 3.25 2.31
C PHE A 134 38.36 4.20 2.61
N GLY A 135 38.37 4.75 3.83
CA GLY A 135 39.37 5.73 4.27
C GLY A 135 39.17 7.15 3.73
N GLN A 136 38.18 7.38 2.87
CA GLN A 136 37.87 8.73 2.40
C GLN A 136 37.17 9.52 3.52
N ARG A 137 37.66 10.74 3.81
CA ARG A 137 37.11 11.58 4.90
C ARG A 137 35.73 12.14 4.59
N GLN A 138 35.40 12.34 3.32
CA GLN A 138 34.12 12.85 2.84
C GLN A 138 33.76 12.21 1.50
N ALA A 139 32.50 11.83 1.34
CA ALA A 139 31.93 11.30 0.10
C ALA A 139 30.51 11.86 -0.09
N ARG A 140 30.12 12.11 -1.34
CA ARG A 140 28.79 12.61 -1.73
C ARG A 140 28.18 11.70 -2.78
N LEU A 141 26.94 11.28 -2.53
CA LEU A 141 26.03 10.68 -3.51
C LEU A 141 24.91 11.69 -3.78
N THR A 142 24.69 12.02 -5.05
CA THR A 142 23.65 12.95 -5.50
C THR A 142 22.66 12.18 -6.35
N ILE A 143 21.37 12.32 -6.05
CA ILE A 143 20.27 11.71 -6.81
C ILE A 143 19.43 12.85 -7.39
N ASP A 144 19.34 12.90 -8.71
CA ASP A 144 18.54 13.90 -9.43
C ASP A 144 17.09 13.41 -9.56
N LEU A 145 16.18 14.01 -8.78
CA LEU A 145 14.76 13.67 -8.82
C LEU A 145 14.02 14.28 -10.02
N GLY A 146 14.69 15.13 -10.79
CA GLY A 146 14.12 15.97 -11.84
C GLY A 146 13.63 17.33 -11.33
N ALA A 147 13.07 18.13 -12.23
CA ALA A 147 12.40 19.37 -11.88
C ALA A 147 11.12 19.11 -11.05
N PRO A 148 10.74 20.04 -10.16
CA PRO A 148 9.50 19.95 -9.37
C PRO A 148 8.23 19.93 -10.22
#